data_AF-A0A7S2GLM2-F1
#
_entry.id   AF-A0A7S2GLM2-F1
#
_cell.length_a   1.000
_cell.length_b   1.000
_cell.length_c   1.000
_cell.angle_alpha   90.00
_cell.angle_beta   90.00
_cell.angle_gamma   90.00
#
_symmetry.space_group_name_H-M   'P 1'
#
loop_
_entity.id
_entity.type
_entity.pdbx_description
1 polymer ?
#
loop_
_entity_poly.entity_id
_entity_poly.type
_entity_poly.pdbx_seq_one_letter_code
_entity_poly.pdbx_strand_id
1 'polypeptide(L)'
;FCVPQPHNLLHSPCGVPLAAQLQRHMESGAHSGQAQWSVMNDSRNEGSKRDTVRTKQLDAVIRGDTVALLKVDVEGYEGDMLRTAGALFSAGRVRHAVLEYTPAQFEGRGTDYAEMLPLLYALGARTCFAAHRRRPLHYRIPREATRRFYEVNKRICMQTDIYCTFCSENPFRGAPIWTEHTDLTEGIVAPLYLS
;
A
#
# COMPACT_ATOMS: atom_id res chain seq x y z
N PHE A 1 -16.98 -43.37 1.55
CA PHE A 1 -16.01 -42.32 1.15
C PHE A 1 -16.75 -40.99 1.13
N CYS A 2 -16.66 -40.25 2.25
CA CYS A 2 -17.21 -38.90 2.37
C CYS A 2 -16.13 -37.88 2.00
N VAL A 3 -16.46 -36.97 1.09
CA VAL A 3 -15.68 -35.75 0.83
C VAL A 3 -16.31 -34.65 1.70
N PRO A 4 -15.57 -33.98 2.59
CA PRO A 4 -16.14 -32.91 3.40
C PRO A 4 -16.29 -31.63 2.57
N GLN A 5 -17.43 -30.97 2.73
CA GLN A 5 -17.68 -29.63 2.22
C GLN A 5 -17.01 -28.58 3.13
N PRO A 6 -16.47 -27.48 2.58
CA PRO A 6 -16.00 -26.37 3.39
C PRO A 6 -17.17 -25.43 3.73
N HIS A 7 -17.65 -25.51 4.97
CA HIS A 7 -18.45 -24.45 5.59
C HIS A 7 -17.57 -23.56 6.47
N ASN A 8 -17.76 -22.25 6.28
CA ASN A 8 -17.64 -21.13 7.23
C ASN A 8 -16.80 -19.97 6.69
N LEU A 9 -17.44 -19.20 5.80
CA LEU A 9 -17.12 -17.80 5.59
C LEU A 9 -17.63 -17.01 6.80
N LEU A 10 -16.70 -16.36 7.50
CA LEU A 10 -17.01 -15.36 8.52
C LEU A 10 -17.77 -14.19 7.85
N HIS A 11 -19.05 -14.06 8.19
CA HIS A 11 -19.91 -12.97 7.76
C HIS A 11 -19.54 -11.68 8.50
N SER A 12 -19.24 -10.62 7.74
CA SER A 12 -19.28 -9.23 8.20
C SER A 12 -20.74 -8.74 8.20
N PRO A 13 -21.18 -7.86 9.12
CA PRO A 13 -22.60 -7.54 9.33
C PRO A 13 -23.29 -6.75 8.20
N CYS A 14 -22.59 -6.45 7.11
CA CYS A 14 -23.20 -6.01 5.86
C CYS A 14 -22.78 -6.99 4.76
N GLY A 15 -23.73 -7.80 4.27
CA GLY A 15 -23.55 -8.92 3.35
C GLY A 15 -23.10 -8.56 1.92
N VAL A 16 -22.06 -7.75 1.78
CA VAL A 16 -21.39 -7.47 0.52
C VAL A 16 -20.02 -8.13 0.58
N PRO A 17 -19.65 -8.99 -0.39
CA PRO A 17 -18.29 -9.50 -0.49
C PRO A 17 -17.28 -8.34 -0.51
N LEU A 18 -16.18 -8.43 0.22
CA LEU A 18 -15.10 -7.42 0.22
C LEU A 18 -14.65 -7.07 -1.21
N ALA A 19 -14.63 -8.06 -2.11
CA ALA A 19 -14.37 -7.86 -3.53
C ALA A 19 -15.37 -6.89 -4.21
N ALA A 20 -16.66 -6.94 -3.86
CA ALA A 20 -17.69 -6.04 -4.38
C ALA A 20 -17.72 -4.68 -3.66
N GLN A 21 -17.23 -4.58 -2.42
CA GLN A 21 -16.97 -3.28 -1.77
C GLN A 21 -15.78 -2.57 -2.41
N LEU A 22 -14.70 -3.30 -2.68
CA LEU A 22 -13.50 -2.79 -3.35
C LEU A 22 -13.77 -2.44 -4.83
N GLN A 23 -14.53 -3.27 -5.56
CA GLN A 23 -15.01 -2.96 -6.90
C GLN A 23 -15.80 -1.65 -6.93
N ARG A 24 -16.73 -1.46 -5.97
CA ARG A 24 -17.49 -0.21 -5.86
C ARG A 24 -16.64 0.99 -5.45
N HIS A 25 -15.59 0.80 -4.65
CA HIS A 25 -14.61 1.85 -4.37
C HIS A 25 -13.72 2.19 -5.56
N MET A 26 -13.37 1.21 -6.40
CA MET A 26 -12.66 1.42 -7.66
C MET A 26 -13.54 2.13 -8.70
N GLU A 27 -14.83 1.79 -8.75
CA GLU A 27 -15.82 2.43 -9.63
C GLU A 27 -16.23 3.83 -9.13
N SER A 28 -16.32 4.05 -7.81
CA SER A 28 -16.60 5.38 -7.22
C SER A 28 -15.38 6.29 -7.22
N GLY A 29 -14.16 5.74 -7.32
CA GLY A 29 -12.91 6.47 -7.53
C GLY A 29 -12.80 7.08 -8.94
N ALA A 30 -13.76 6.82 -9.83
CA ALA A 30 -13.96 7.53 -11.08
C ALA A 30 -14.49 8.96 -10.84
N HIS A 31 -13.83 9.74 -9.99
CA HIS A 31 -13.99 11.18 -10.01
C HIS A 31 -13.34 11.71 -11.28
N SER A 32 -14.21 12.12 -12.20
CA SER A 32 -13.91 12.86 -13.41
C SER A 32 -12.93 14.00 -13.17
N GLY A 33 -11.82 14.02 -13.91
CA GLY A 33 -11.10 15.22 -14.35
C GLY A 33 -10.46 16.10 -13.27
N GLN A 34 -9.12 16.15 -13.27
CA GLN A 34 -8.29 17.15 -12.56
C GLN A 34 -8.55 17.25 -11.04
N ALA A 35 -7.91 16.38 -10.26
CA ALA A 35 -7.78 16.60 -8.82
C ALA A 35 -6.72 17.69 -8.55
N GLN A 36 -7.10 18.72 -7.81
CA GLN A 36 -6.23 19.82 -7.41
C GLN A 36 -5.53 19.49 -6.09
N TRP A 37 -4.19 19.46 -6.10
CA TRP A 37 -3.40 19.19 -4.89
C TRP A 37 -2.62 20.43 -4.48
N SER A 38 -2.58 20.69 -3.17
CA SER A 38 -1.76 21.74 -2.56
C SER A 38 -0.48 21.09 -2.05
N VAL A 39 0.67 21.44 -2.62
CA VAL A 39 1.96 21.02 -2.06
C VAL A 39 2.31 22.00 -0.92
N MET A 40 2.50 21.49 0.30
CA MET A 40 3.13 22.27 1.37
C MET A 40 4.64 22.16 1.19
N ASN A 41 5.29 23.23 0.73
CA ASN A 41 6.75 23.32 0.77
C ASN A 41 7.17 23.57 2.22
N ASP A 42 7.76 22.55 2.85
CA ASP A 42 8.37 22.66 4.16
C ASP A 42 9.79 23.23 4.00
N SER A 43 9.85 24.53 3.78
CA SER A 43 11.10 25.29 3.85
C SER A 43 10.80 26.59 4.57
N ARG A 44 11.33 26.68 5.81
CA ARG A 44 11.43 27.87 6.66
C ARG A 44 11.35 29.17 5.85
N ASN A 45 10.15 29.72 5.69
CA ASN A 45 9.93 31.10 5.29
C ASN A 45 8.45 31.46 5.36
N GLU A 46 8.20 32.65 5.87
CA GLU A 46 6.88 33.27 6.02
C GLU A 46 6.14 33.31 4.67
N GLY A 47 4.90 32.78 4.67
CA GLY A 47 3.98 32.86 3.52
C GLY A 47 4.06 31.68 2.56
N SER A 48 3.64 30.48 2.98
CA SER A 48 3.53 29.31 2.09
C SER A 48 2.50 29.55 0.99
N LYS A 49 2.96 29.92 -0.20
CA LYS A 49 2.14 29.85 -1.42
C LYS A 49 1.75 28.39 -1.65
N ARG A 50 0.45 28.11 -1.66
CA ARG A 50 -0.08 26.84 -2.13
C ARG A 50 0.05 26.81 -3.64
N ASP A 51 1.10 26.16 -4.13
CA ASP A 51 1.23 25.90 -5.55
C ASP A 51 0.27 24.77 -5.92
N THR A 52 -0.53 25.03 -6.95
CA THR A 52 -1.45 24.04 -7.51
C THR A 52 -0.72 23.26 -8.59
N VAL A 53 -0.62 21.95 -8.42
CA VAL A 53 -0.01 21.05 -9.41
C VAL A 53 -1.10 20.31 -10.18
N ARG A 54 -0.96 20.23 -11.51
CA ARG A 54 -1.86 19.42 -12.34
C ARG A 54 -1.54 17.94 -12.17
N THR A 55 -2.55 17.13 -11.91
CA THR A 55 -2.43 15.68 -11.82
C THR A 55 -3.08 14.96 -12.98
N LYS A 56 -2.63 13.73 -13.23
CA LYS A 56 -3.21 12.81 -14.22
C LYS A 56 -3.32 11.44 -13.59
N GLN A 57 -4.34 10.68 -14.00
CA GLN A 57 -4.46 9.27 -13.64
C GLN A 57 -3.30 8.47 -14.24
N LEU A 58 -2.81 7.47 -13.52
CA LEU A 58 -1.68 6.66 -14.00
C LEU A 58 -2.03 5.92 -15.30
N ASP A 59 -3.27 5.42 -15.42
CA ASP A 59 -3.77 4.76 -16.63
C ASP A 59 -3.72 5.67 -17.88
N ALA A 60 -3.89 6.98 -17.69
CA ALA A 60 -3.82 7.94 -18.79
C ALA A 60 -2.39 8.24 -19.25
N VAL A 61 -1.41 7.99 -18.37
CA VAL A 61 0.03 8.22 -18.60
C VAL A 61 0.69 6.99 -19.20
N ILE A 62 0.43 5.80 -18.65
CA ILE A 62 1.07 4.54 -19.07
C ILE A 62 0.13 3.72 -19.95
N ARG A 63 0.23 3.94 -21.27
CA ARG A 63 -0.67 3.34 -22.27
C ARG A 63 -0.02 2.16 -22.97
N GLY A 64 -0.63 0.98 -22.88
CA GLY A 64 -0.20 -0.23 -23.60
C GLY A 64 1.07 -0.91 -23.06
N ASP A 65 2.01 -0.16 -22.49
CA ASP A 65 3.28 -0.70 -22.01
C ASP A 65 3.15 -1.56 -20.76
N THR A 66 4.05 -2.55 -20.65
CA THR A 66 4.29 -3.31 -19.41
C THR A 66 5.30 -2.57 -18.55
N VAL A 67 4.97 -2.42 -17.27
CA VAL A 67 5.81 -1.80 -16.25
C VAL A 67 6.57 -2.90 -15.50
N ALA A 68 7.88 -2.97 -15.72
CA ALA A 68 8.73 -3.91 -15.01
C ALA A 68 8.75 -3.63 -13.50
N LEU A 69 8.87 -2.36 -13.10
CA LEU A 69 8.86 -1.92 -11.72
C LEU A 69 8.17 -0.56 -11.59
N LEU A 70 7.16 -0.46 -10.73
CA LEU A 70 6.49 0.78 -10.37
C LEU A 70 6.95 1.21 -8.97
N LYS A 71 7.75 2.28 -8.85
CA LYS A 71 8.02 2.91 -7.55
C LYS A 71 6.98 4.00 -7.27
N VAL A 72 6.40 4.01 -6.07
CA VAL A 72 5.39 4.96 -5.60
C VAL A 72 5.88 5.59 -4.30
N ASP A 73 6.03 6.90 -4.32
CA ASP A 73 6.60 7.70 -3.24
C ASP A 73 5.93 9.07 -3.34
N VAL A 74 4.74 9.18 -2.74
CA VAL A 74 3.82 10.31 -2.95
C VAL A 74 3.31 10.87 -1.62
N GLU A 75 4.11 10.73 -0.56
CA GLU A 75 3.95 11.43 0.71
C GLU A 75 2.56 11.23 1.36
N GLY A 76 2.06 9.99 1.34
CA GLY A 76 0.78 9.65 1.95
C GLY A 76 -0.42 9.58 1.01
N TYR A 77 -0.17 9.56 -0.31
CA TYR A 77 -1.20 9.45 -1.36
C TYR A 77 -1.09 8.18 -2.21
N GLU A 78 -0.30 7.19 -1.75
CA GLU A 78 -0.07 5.91 -2.43
C GLU A 78 -1.39 5.21 -2.76
N GLY A 79 -2.33 5.16 -1.80
CA GLY A 79 -3.64 4.52 -1.98
C GLY A 79 -4.50 5.21 -3.05
N ASP A 80 -4.49 6.54 -3.08
CA ASP A 80 -5.22 7.31 -4.10
C ASP A 80 -4.58 7.12 -5.48
N MET A 81 -3.25 7.13 -5.56
CA MET A 81 -2.53 6.88 -6.80
C MET A 81 -2.89 5.48 -7.35
N LEU A 82 -2.84 4.44 -6.51
CA LEU A 82 -3.19 3.06 -6.88
C LEU A 82 -4.62 2.96 -7.43
N ARG A 83 -5.58 3.70 -6.87
CA ARG A 83 -6.97 3.74 -7.37
C ARG A 83 -7.08 4.33 -8.78
N THR A 84 -6.12 5.15 -9.22
CA THR A 84 -6.08 5.69 -10.60
C THR A 84 -5.42 4.77 -11.63
N ALA A 85 -4.98 3.58 -11.22
CA ALA A 85 -4.21 2.63 -12.03
C ALA A 85 -4.97 1.31 -12.29
N GLY A 86 -6.30 1.31 -12.15
CA GLY A 86 -7.11 0.10 -12.23
C GLY A 86 -6.94 -0.66 -13.55
N ALA A 87 -6.89 0.03 -14.69
CA ALA A 87 -6.72 -0.60 -16.00
C ALA A 87 -5.30 -1.18 -16.19
N LEU A 88 -4.28 -0.50 -15.67
CA LEU A 88 -2.90 -0.95 -15.68
C LEU A 88 -2.71 -2.26 -14.88
N PHE A 89 -3.26 -2.32 -13.66
CA PHE A 89 -3.17 -3.51 -12.81
C PHE A 89 -4.05 -4.66 -13.31
N SER A 90 -5.31 -4.40 -13.68
CA SER A 90 -6.22 -5.44 -14.19
C SER A 90 -5.75 -6.08 -15.50
N ALA A 91 -5.03 -5.34 -16.34
CA ALA A 91 -4.38 -5.88 -17.54
C ALA A 91 -3.12 -6.72 -17.24
N GLY A 92 -2.72 -6.88 -15.96
CA GLY A 92 -1.52 -7.62 -15.58
C GLY A 92 -0.21 -6.98 -16.06
N ARG A 93 -0.23 -5.67 -16.36
CA ARG A 93 0.91 -4.96 -16.97
C ARG A 93 1.95 -4.48 -15.95
N VAL A 94 1.65 -4.46 -14.65
CA VAL A 94 2.66 -4.21 -13.61
C VAL A 94 3.23 -5.54 -13.15
N ARG A 95 4.55 -5.70 -13.20
CA ARG A 95 5.21 -6.93 -12.72
C ARG A 95 5.60 -6.84 -11.26
N HIS A 96 6.13 -5.67 -10.85
CA HIS A 96 6.57 -5.39 -9.50
C HIS A 96 6.18 -3.96 -9.09
N ALA A 97 5.91 -3.74 -7.81
CA ALA A 97 5.71 -2.41 -7.26
C ALA A 97 6.46 -2.24 -5.94
N VAL A 98 6.96 -1.04 -5.69
CA VAL A 98 7.53 -0.59 -4.40
C VAL A 98 6.77 0.64 -3.96
N LEU A 99 6.25 0.61 -2.75
CA LEU A 99 5.47 1.71 -2.18
C LEU A 99 6.01 2.08 -0.81
N GLU A 100 6.07 3.37 -0.53
CA GLU A 100 6.32 3.83 0.82
C GLU A 100 5.14 3.45 1.75
N TYR A 101 5.46 2.96 2.95
CA TYR A 101 4.49 2.57 3.98
C TYR A 101 4.79 3.26 5.30
N THR A 102 4.08 4.36 5.55
CA THR A 102 4.33 5.25 6.68
C THR A 102 3.04 5.62 7.44
N PRO A 103 2.34 4.63 8.03
CA PRO A 103 0.96 4.78 8.52
C PRO A 103 0.78 5.83 9.62
N ALA A 104 1.80 6.13 10.41
CA ALA A 104 1.73 7.12 11.49
C ALA A 104 2.00 8.55 11.00
N GLN A 105 2.99 8.73 10.11
CA GLN A 105 3.41 10.06 9.65
C GLN A 105 2.37 10.72 8.75
N PHE A 106 1.67 9.91 7.95
CA PHE A 106 0.72 10.39 6.94
C PHE A 106 -0.74 10.05 7.27
N GLU A 107 -1.05 9.82 8.54
CA GLU A 107 -2.42 9.60 8.98
C GLU A 107 -3.34 10.77 8.58
N GLY A 108 -4.52 10.45 8.05
CA GLY A 108 -5.50 11.43 7.59
C GLY A 108 -5.21 12.07 6.23
N ARG A 109 -4.16 11.62 5.51
CA ARG A 109 -3.94 11.96 4.09
C ARG A 109 -4.76 11.03 3.17
N GLY A 110 -4.39 10.94 1.89
CA GLY A 110 -5.17 10.17 0.89
C GLY A 110 -5.04 8.65 0.99
N THR A 111 -3.98 8.15 1.66
CA THR A 111 -3.81 6.72 1.90
C THR A 111 -4.46 6.30 3.22
N ASP A 112 -5.46 5.42 3.15
CA ASP A 112 -5.81 4.55 4.27
C ASP A 112 -4.87 3.35 4.29
N TYR A 113 -3.85 3.41 5.14
CA TYR A 113 -2.83 2.36 5.24
C TYR A 113 -3.34 1.03 5.82
N ALA A 114 -4.51 1.03 6.47
CA ALA A 114 -5.14 -0.22 6.87
C ALA A 114 -5.67 -1.00 5.66
N GLU A 115 -6.11 -0.27 4.63
CA GLU A 115 -6.67 -0.83 3.39
C GLU A 115 -5.66 -0.94 2.26
N MET A 116 -4.46 -0.35 2.38
CA MET A 116 -3.48 -0.34 1.29
C MET A 116 -2.97 -1.74 0.91
N LEU A 117 -2.63 -2.58 1.88
CA LEU A 117 -2.21 -3.96 1.60
C LEU A 117 -3.37 -4.81 1.03
N PRO A 118 -4.59 -4.80 1.62
CA PRO A 118 -5.78 -5.38 0.99
C PRO A 118 -6.01 -4.92 -0.45
N LEU A 119 -5.87 -3.61 -0.72
CA LEU A 119 -6.00 -3.05 -2.06
C LEU A 119 -4.96 -3.62 -3.02
N LEU A 120 -3.68 -3.66 -2.64
CA LEU A 120 -2.61 -4.24 -3.46
C LEU A 120 -2.91 -5.70 -3.83
N TYR A 121 -3.41 -6.48 -2.88
CA TYR A 121 -3.85 -7.85 -3.12
C TYR A 121 -5.06 -7.95 -4.06
N ALA A 122 -6.02 -7.04 -3.95
CA ALA A 122 -7.16 -6.95 -4.85
C ALA A 122 -6.76 -6.53 -6.27
N LEU A 123 -5.71 -5.71 -6.40
CA LEU A 123 -5.07 -5.34 -7.67
C LEU A 123 -4.21 -6.47 -8.28
N GLY A 124 -4.21 -7.66 -7.67
CA GLY A 124 -3.54 -8.84 -8.22
C GLY A 124 -2.13 -9.07 -7.68
N ALA A 125 -1.68 -8.36 -6.64
CA ALA A 125 -0.42 -8.69 -5.99
C ALA A 125 -0.48 -10.15 -5.53
N ARG A 126 0.54 -10.93 -5.85
CA ARG A 126 0.69 -12.34 -5.47
C ARG A 126 1.30 -12.45 -4.08
N THR A 127 2.37 -11.70 -3.84
CA THR A 127 3.07 -11.62 -2.55
C THR A 127 3.50 -10.18 -2.29
N CYS A 128 3.42 -9.73 -1.04
CA CYS A 128 3.99 -8.46 -0.60
C CYS A 128 5.01 -8.71 0.52
N PHE A 129 6.00 -7.84 0.59
CA PHE A 129 7.14 -7.92 1.50
C PHE A 129 7.37 -6.55 2.14
N ALA A 130 7.73 -6.54 3.41
CA ALA A 130 8.26 -5.35 4.08
C ALA A 130 9.78 -5.38 4.07
N ALA A 131 10.42 -4.27 3.70
CA ALA A 131 11.86 -4.11 3.80
C ALA A 131 12.26 -3.81 5.26
N HIS A 132 13.29 -4.50 5.76
CA HIS A 132 13.88 -4.16 7.05
C HIS A 132 14.64 -2.83 6.92
N ARG A 133 14.41 -1.88 7.83
CA ARG A 133 14.93 -0.50 7.70
C ARG A 133 16.46 -0.41 7.69
N ARG A 134 17.14 -1.34 8.37
CA ARG A 134 18.60 -1.29 8.61
C ARG A 134 19.39 -2.49 8.12
N ARG A 135 18.71 -3.52 7.65
CA ARG A 135 19.32 -4.79 7.26
C ARG A 135 18.88 -5.08 5.84
N PRO A 136 19.73 -5.71 5.02
CA PRO A 136 19.35 -6.11 3.66
C PRO A 136 18.43 -7.35 3.70
N LEU A 137 17.32 -7.24 4.43
CA LEU A 137 16.38 -8.31 4.70
C LEU A 137 14.96 -7.85 4.36
N HIS A 138 14.16 -8.77 3.85
CA HIS A 138 12.75 -8.54 3.54
C HIS A 138 11.92 -9.62 4.25
N TYR A 139 10.73 -9.24 4.71
CA TYR A 139 9.80 -10.16 5.35
C TYR A 139 8.55 -10.29 4.51
N ARG A 140 8.15 -11.51 4.21
CA ARG A 140 6.88 -11.76 3.50
C ARG A 140 5.71 -11.46 4.44
N ILE A 141 4.79 -10.61 4.01
CA ILE A 141 3.58 -10.28 4.76
C ILE A 141 2.49 -11.29 4.38
N PRO A 142 1.94 -12.05 5.34
CA PRO A 142 0.76 -12.89 5.10
C PRO A 142 -0.48 -12.05 4.80
N ARG A 143 -1.35 -12.51 3.89
CA ARG A 143 -2.57 -11.79 3.50
C ARG A 143 -3.51 -11.60 4.70
N GLU A 144 -3.61 -12.64 5.50
CA GLU A 144 -4.39 -12.72 6.73
C GLU A 144 -3.84 -11.82 7.85
N ALA A 145 -2.56 -11.43 7.77
CA ALA A 145 -1.90 -10.64 8.79
C ALA A 145 -1.84 -9.14 8.44
N THR A 146 -2.39 -8.70 7.31
CA THR A 146 -2.31 -7.31 6.82
C THR A 146 -2.81 -6.27 7.82
N ARG A 147 -3.96 -6.51 8.47
CA ARG A 147 -4.48 -5.63 9.51
C ARG A 147 -3.55 -5.55 10.71
N ARG A 148 -3.03 -6.69 11.16
CA ARG A 148 -2.09 -6.74 12.29
C ARG A 148 -0.77 -6.05 11.96
N PHE A 149 -0.28 -6.22 10.73
CA PHE A 149 0.89 -5.53 10.23
C PHE A 149 0.71 -4.01 10.29
N TYR A 150 -0.43 -3.49 9.81
CA TYR A 150 -0.77 -2.07 9.92
C TYR A 150 -0.74 -1.57 11.38
N GLU A 151 -1.42 -2.27 12.29
CA GLU A 151 -1.51 -1.86 13.70
C GLU A 151 -0.13 -1.78 14.36
N VAL A 152 0.72 -2.78 14.13
CA VAL A 152 2.08 -2.82 14.69
C VAL A 152 2.93 -1.68 14.11
N ASN A 153 2.94 -1.51 12.79
CA ASN A 153 3.74 -0.48 12.13
C ASN A 153 3.27 0.94 12.49
N LYS A 154 1.96 1.15 12.64
CA LYS A 154 1.41 2.41 13.14
C LYS A 154 1.84 2.69 14.58
N ARG A 155 1.69 1.69 15.47
CA ARG A 155 2.03 1.82 16.89
C ARG A 155 3.50 2.20 17.12
N ILE A 156 4.41 1.64 16.33
CA ILE A 156 5.86 1.90 16.46
C ILE A 156 6.34 3.06 15.57
N CYS A 157 5.42 3.79 14.93
CA CYS A 157 5.72 4.87 13.98
C CYS A 157 6.71 4.44 12.88
N MET A 158 6.56 3.23 12.35
CA MET A 158 7.43 2.70 11.32
C MET A 158 7.23 3.42 9.99
N GLN A 159 8.35 3.67 9.32
CA GLN A 159 8.45 3.97 7.90
C GLN A 159 9.23 2.83 7.25
N THR A 160 8.63 2.16 6.28
CA THR A 160 9.23 1.03 5.55
C THR A 160 8.77 1.04 4.09
N ASP A 161 9.51 0.35 3.23
CA ASP A 161 9.07 0.10 1.86
C ASP A 161 8.33 -1.24 1.77
N ILE A 162 7.21 -1.24 1.06
CA ILE A 162 6.47 -2.44 0.71
C ILE A 162 6.79 -2.79 -0.74
N TYR A 163 7.39 -3.96 -0.94
CA TYR A 163 7.60 -4.54 -2.25
C TYR A 163 6.50 -5.57 -2.56
N CYS A 164 5.83 -5.48 -3.70
CA CYS A 164 4.85 -6.47 -4.14
C CYS A 164 5.21 -7.07 -5.50
N THR A 165 4.98 -8.38 -5.66
CA THR A 165 5.06 -9.08 -6.95
C THR A 165 3.66 -9.28 -7.51
N PHE A 166 3.52 -9.10 -8.82
CA PHE A 166 2.29 -9.34 -9.58
C PHE A 166 2.50 -10.44 -10.64
N CYS A 167 3.76 -10.80 -10.92
CA CYS A 167 4.14 -11.88 -11.81
C CYS A 167 4.61 -13.14 -11.04
N SER A 168 5.08 -14.17 -11.78
CA SER A 168 5.65 -15.40 -11.20
C SER A 168 7.04 -15.24 -10.62
N GLU A 169 7.78 -14.21 -11.03
CA GLU A 169 9.09 -13.92 -10.49
C GLU A 169 8.97 -13.40 -9.06
N ASN A 170 9.79 -13.97 -8.17
CA ASN A 170 9.85 -13.58 -6.77
C ASN A 170 11.33 -13.49 -6.36
N PRO A 171 11.91 -12.27 -6.35
CA PRO A 171 13.32 -12.09 -6.02
C PRO A 171 13.63 -12.40 -4.55
N PHE A 172 12.61 -12.43 -3.69
CA PHE A 172 12.72 -12.71 -2.27
C PHE A 172 12.17 -14.11 -1.92
N ARG A 173 12.33 -15.06 -2.85
CA ARG A 173 12.02 -16.47 -2.59
C ARG A 173 12.84 -16.95 -1.40
N GLY A 174 12.16 -17.38 -0.34
CA GLY A 174 12.79 -17.80 0.92
C GLY A 174 12.85 -16.72 2.00
N ALA A 175 12.35 -15.51 1.73
CA ALA A 175 12.19 -14.49 2.77
C ALA A 175 11.38 -15.05 3.96
N PRO A 176 11.81 -14.78 5.19
CA PRO A 176 11.05 -15.17 6.38
C PRO A 176 9.66 -14.56 6.36
N ILE A 177 8.71 -15.25 7.00
CA ILE A 177 7.36 -14.74 7.16
C ILE A 177 7.39 -13.69 8.28
N TRP A 178 6.77 -12.54 8.03
CA TRP A 178 6.56 -11.53 9.06
C TRP A 178 5.66 -12.06 10.17
N THR A 179 6.05 -11.81 11.41
CA THR A 179 5.29 -12.06 12.63
C THR A 179 5.30 -10.80 13.48
N GLU A 180 4.42 -10.70 14.49
CA GLU A 180 4.42 -9.54 15.39
C GLU A 180 5.74 -9.37 16.16
N HIS A 181 6.46 -10.47 16.41
CA HIS A 181 7.79 -10.45 17.04
C HIS A 181 8.92 -10.16 16.04
N THR A 182 8.59 -9.95 14.76
CA THR A 182 9.57 -9.51 13.78
C THR A 182 9.94 -8.07 14.09
N ASP A 183 11.13 -7.90 14.63
CA ASP A 183 11.69 -6.58 14.83
C ASP A 183 12.06 -5.97 13.47
N LEU A 184 11.24 -5.04 12.99
CA LEU A 184 11.52 -4.21 11.81
C LEU A 184 12.35 -2.97 12.16
N THR A 185 12.61 -2.75 13.45
CA THR A 185 13.13 -1.51 14.03
C THR A 185 14.58 -1.56 14.48
N GLU A 186 15.17 -2.75 14.76
CA GLU A 186 16.35 -2.88 15.66
C GLU A 186 17.25 -1.63 15.68
N GLY A 187 16.99 -0.84 16.72
CA GLY A 187 17.66 0.40 17.09
C GLY A 187 16.94 1.72 16.74
N ILE A 188 15.59 1.75 16.68
CA ILE A 188 14.89 2.96 17.17
C ILE A 188 15.21 3.05 18.68
N VAL A 189 16.38 3.60 18.98
CA VAL A 189 16.62 4.26 20.25
C VAL A 189 15.52 5.32 20.33
N ALA A 190 14.78 5.28 21.43
CA ALA A 190 13.66 6.16 21.73
C ALA A 190 13.89 7.59 21.20
N PRO A 191 12.86 8.29 20.71
CA PRO A 191 12.93 9.73 20.75
C PRO A 191 13.15 10.10 22.21
N LEU A 192 14.31 10.68 22.50
CA LEU A 192 14.55 11.49 23.68
C LEU A 192 13.41 12.53 23.75
N TYR A 193 12.33 12.18 24.43
CA TYR A 193 11.51 13.17 25.12
C TYR A 193 12.34 13.59 26.32
N LEU A 194 13.31 14.47 26.06
CA LEU A 194 13.83 15.39 27.05
C LEU A 194 12.74 16.44 27.26
N SER A 195 12.01 16.29 28.36
CA SER A 195 11.40 17.38 29.13
C SER A 195 11.58 17.06 30.60
#